data_AF-A0A938VA34-F1
#
_entry.id   AF-A0A938VA34-F1
#
_cell.length_a   1.000
_cell.length_b   1.000
_cell.length_c   1.000
_cell.angle_alpha   90.00
_cell.angle_beta   90.00
_cell.angle_gamma   90.00
#
_symmetry.space_group_name_H-M   'P 1'
#
loop_
_entity.id
_entity.type
_entity.pdbx_description
1 polymer ?
#
loop_
_entity_poly.entity_id
_entity_poly.type
_entity_poly.pdbx_seq_one_letter_code
_entity_poly.pdbx_strand_id
1 'polypeptide(L)'
;YILIRTVATVFRSIEAIVWAIIFCVWVGIGPFAGMLALWIHSIASLIKLYSEQIENIDPGPVEAIKATGAHTLQVWRYAVVPQILAPYLAFTIYRWDINIRMATIVGFVGGGGIGLALYQQQQMLAWRSVGLIMWLIALVVWVMDMISGYIRNKLVT
;
A
#
# COMPACT_ATOMS: atom_id res chain seq x y z
N TYR A 1 -13.40 17.42 3.14
CA TYR A 1 -11.93 17.46 3.23
C TYR A 1 -11.43 16.99 4.59
N ILE A 2 -11.72 17.71 5.68
CA ILE A 2 -11.32 17.35 7.05
C ILE A 2 -11.86 15.98 7.48
N LEU A 3 -13.14 15.69 7.19
CA LEU A 3 -13.78 14.41 7.54
C LEU A 3 -13.01 13.19 6.98
N ILE A 4 -12.66 13.22 5.69
CA ILE A 4 -11.94 12.13 5.01
C ILE A 4 -10.53 11.97 5.57
N ARG A 5 -9.83 13.08 5.86
CA ARG A 5 -8.49 13.07 6.44
C ARG A 5 -8.49 12.52 7.86
N THR A 6 -9.48 12.89 8.67
CA THR A 6 -9.64 12.39 10.03
C THR A 6 -9.95 10.90 10.03
N VAL A 7 -10.90 10.45 9.22
CA VAL A 7 -11.24 9.02 9.06
C VAL A 7 -10.01 8.24 8.60
N ALA A 8 -9.30 8.67 7.56
CA ALA A 8 -8.08 8.02 7.08
C ALA A 8 -7.00 7.92 8.17
N THR A 9 -6.87 8.95 9.00
CA THR A 9 -5.91 8.97 10.11
C THR A 9 -6.28 7.95 11.19
N VAL A 10 -7.55 7.84 11.54
CA VAL A 10 -8.05 6.84 12.50
C VAL A 10 -7.81 5.41 11.99
N PHE A 11 -8.18 5.14 10.73
CA PHE A 11 -8.00 3.80 10.13
C PHE A 11 -6.52 3.42 10.00
N ARG A 12 -5.61 4.38 9.84
CA ARG A 12 -4.15 4.15 9.80
C ARG A 12 -3.55 3.91 11.19
N SER A 13 -4.12 4.49 12.23
CA SER A 13 -3.68 4.24 13.62
C SER A 13 -3.93 2.80 14.05
N ILE A 14 -4.90 2.14 13.41
CA ILE A 14 -5.16 0.71 13.59
C ILE A 14 -4.20 -0.08 12.69
N GLU A 15 -3.33 -0.88 13.31
CA GLU A 15 -2.39 -1.73 12.62
C GLU A 15 -3.12 -2.80 11.78
N ALA A 16 -2.53 -3.21 10.64
CA ALA A 16 -3.11 -4.21 9.75
C ALA A 16 -3.42 -5.55 10.45
N ILE A 17 -2.69 -5.90 11.52
CA ILE A 17 -2.95 -7.09 12.33
C ILE A 17 -4.33 -7.02 12.99
N VAL A 18 -4.70 -5.86 13.53
CA VAL A 18 -6.01 -5.69 14.19
C VAL A 18 -7.14 -5.83 13.16
N TRP A 19 -6.95 -5.25 11.97
CA TRP A 19 -7.88 -5.45 10.86
C TRP A 19 -7.99 -6.93 10.45
N ALA A 20 -6.87 -7.65 10.41
CA ALA A 20 -6.87 -9.07 10.09
C ALA A 20 -7.68 -9.88 11.10
N ILE A 21 -7.54 -9.61 12.40
CA ILE A 21 -8.32 -10.28 13.45
C ILE A 21 -9.82 -9.99 13.28
N ILE A 22 -10.20 -8.73 13.06
CA ILE A 22 -11.60 -8.34 12.84
C ILE A 22 -12.19 -9.09 11.64
N PHE A 23 -11.48 -9.11 10.51
CA PHE A 23 -11.96 -9.80 9.31
C PHE A 23 -11.93 -11.33 9.42
N CYS A 24 -10.99 -11.90 10.18
CA CYS A 24 -11.00 -13.34 10.47
C CYS A 24 -12.24 -13.74 11.28
N VAL A 25 -12.69 -12.90 12.22
CA VAL A 25 -13.92 -13.14 12.98
C VAL A 25 -15.15 -12.98 12.09
N TRP A 26 -15.14 -11.99 11.18
CA TRP A 26 -16.31 -11.65 10.39
C TRP A 26 -16.54 -12.57 9.18
N VAL A 27 -15.47 -12.91 8.45
CA VAL A 27 -15.53 -13.67 7.19
C VAL A 27 -14.91 -15.07 7.30
N GLY A 28 -14.32 -15.39 8.45
CA GLY A 28 -13.60 -16.63 8.69
C GLY A 28 -12.10 -16.50 8.45
N ILE A 29 -11.35 -17.44 9.02
CA ILE A 29 -9.89 -17.52 8.87
C ILE A 29 -9.55 -17.91 7.43
N GLY A 30 -8.67 -17.13 6.78
CA GLY A 30 -8.18 -17.46 5.46
C GLY A 30 -7.59 -16.28 4.68
N PRO A 31 -7.11 -16.54 3.44
CA PRO A 31 -6.52 -15.53 2.56
C PRO A 31 -7.40 -14.31 2.30
N PHE A 32 -8.72 -14.53 2.27
CA PHE A 32 -9.68 -13.47 1.99
C PHE A 32 -9.76 -12.43 3.13
N ALA A 33 -9.75 -12.87 4.39
CA ALA A 33 -9.70 -11.97 5.54
C ALA A 33 -8.41 -11.14 5.55
N GLY A 34 -7.27 -11.77 5.24
CA GLY A 34 -5.99 -11.08 5.10
C GLY A 34 -6.00 -10.04 3.97
N MET A 35 -6.57 -10.38 2.81
CA MET A 35 -6.73 -9.45 1.69
C MET A 35 -7.54 -8.21 2.10
N LEU A 36 -8.70 -8.40 2.74
CA LEU A 36 -9.55 -7.28 3.18
C LEU A 36 -8.85 -6.38 4.19
N ALA A 37 -8.11 -6.98 5.14
CA ALA A 37 -7.34 -6.23 6.13
C ALA A 37 -6.28 -5.33 5.48
N LEU A 38 -5.50 -5.89 4.56
CA LEU A 38 -4.48 -5.13 3.83
C LEU A 38 -5.11 -4.09 2.89
N TRP A 39 -6.25 -4.41 2.28
CA TRP A 39 -6.95 -3.53 1.36
C TRP A 39 -7.44 -2.25 2.05
N ILE A 40 -8.13 -2.38 3.19
CA ILE A 40 -8.60 -1.21 3.96
C ILE A 40 -7.43 -0.37 4.46
N HIS A 41 -6.41 -1.02 5.02
CA HIS A 41 -5.23 -0.31 5.52
C HIS A 41 -4.49 0.44 4.40
N SER A 42 -4.43 -0.15 3.21
CA SER A 42 -3.84 0.46 2.01
C SER A 42 -4.62 1.67 1.52
N ILE A 43 -5.94 1.54 1.38
CA ILE A 43 -6.81 2.63 0.92
C ILE A 43 -6.73 3.81 1.86
N ALA A 44 -6.87 3.58 3.18
CA ALA A 44 -6.81 4.64 4.18
C ALA A 44 -5.52 5.45 4.07
N SER A 45 -4.40 4.76 3.81
CA SER A 45 -3.12 5.43 3.69
C SER A 45 -2.92 6.14 2.35
N LEU A 46 -3.35 5.53 1.24
CA LEU A 46 -3.24 6.13 -0.10
C LEU A 46 -4.10 7.39 -0.22
N ILE A 47 -5.28 7.43 0.38
CA ILE A 47 -6.15 8.62 0.39
C ILE A 47 -5.40 9.83 0.95
N LYS A 48 -4.68 9.67 2.07
CA LYS A 48 -3.92 10.75 2.67
C LYS A 48 -2.77 11.20 1.77
N LEU A 49 -1.97 10.24 1.28
CA LEU A 49 -0.83 10.50 0.40
C LEU A 49 -1.27 11.22 -0.89
N TYR A 50 -2.35 10.78 -1.51
CA TYR A 50 -2.90 11.41 -2.73
C TYR A 50 -3.50 12.79 -2.46
N SER A 51 -4.19 12.98 -1.34
CA SER A 51 -4.69 14.29 -0.89
C SER A 51 -3.56 15.30 -0.73
N GLU A 52 -2.48 14.90 -0.03
CA GLU A 52 -1.33 15.77 0.20
C GLU A 52 -0.62 16.14 -1.11
N GLN A 53 -0.60 15.27 -2.11
CA GLN A 53 -0.04 15.62 -3.43
C GLN A 53 -0.94 16.55 -4.24
N ILE A 54 -2.26 16.39 -4.15
CA ILE A 54 -3.19 17.31 -4.81
C ILE A 54 -3.06 18.72 -4.22
N GLU A 55 -2.87 18.84 -2.91
CA GLU A 55 -2.65 20.12 -2.22
C GLU A 55 -1.35 20.82 -2.63
N ASN A 56 -0.35 20.05 -3.07
CA ASN A 56 0.97 20.57 -3.45
C ASN A 56 1.12 20.84 -4.96
N ILE A 57 0.03 20.79 -5.74
CA ILE A 57 0.06 21.11 -7.17
C ILE A 57 0.41 22.60 -7.35
N ASP A 58 1.37 22.90 -8.24
CA ASP A 58 1.72 24.27 -8.58
C ASP A 58 0.60 24.93 -9.40
N PRO A 59 0.02 26.06 -8.97
CA PRO A 59 -0.99 26.78 -9.74
C PRO A 59 -0.44 27.40 -11.04
N GLY A 60 0.88 27.63 -11.16
CA GLY A 60 1.47 28.31 -12.33
C GLY A 60 1.12 27.65 -13.67
N PRO A 61 1.40 26.35 -13.88
CA PRO A 61 1.00 25.63 -15.09
C PRO A 61 -0.52 25.62 -15.35
N VAL A 62 -1.33 25.64 -14.29
CA VAL A 62 -2.79 25.65 -14.37
C VAL A 62 -3.29 27.00 -14.90
N GLU A 63 -2.73 28.10 -14.41
CA GLU A 63 -3.06 29.46 -14.84
C GLU A 63 -2.57 29.75 -16.27
N ALA A 64 -1.38 29.27 -16.63
CA ALA A 64 -0.83 29.42 -17.98
C ALA A 64 -1.72 28.77 -19.05
N ILE A 65 -2.20 27.54 -18.82
CA ILE A 65 -3.09 26.85 -19.77
C ILE A 65 -4.49 27.47 -19.79
N LYS A 66 -4.97 27.99 -18.66
CA LYS A 66 -6.23 28.75 -18.65
C LYS A 66 -6.13 30.04 -19.46
N ALA A 67 -4.99 30.73 -19.40
CA ALA A 67 -4.76 31.98 -20.14
C ALA A 67 -4.77 31.80 -21.67
N THR A 68 -4.50 30.59 -22.19
CA THR A 68 -4.62 30.28 -23.62
C THR A 68 -6.06 30.03 -24.09
N GLY A 69 -7.07 30.20 -23.23
CA GLY A 69 -8.48 29.94 -23.55
C GLY A 69 -8.87 28.45 -23.51
N ALA A 70 -8.05 27.61 -22.87
CA ALA A 70 -8.28 26.17 -22.81
C ALA A 70 -9.51 25.81 -21.95
N HIS A 71 -10.28 24.82 -22.38
CA HIS A 71 -11.44 24.33 -21.61
C HIS A 71 -10.99 23.56 -20.36
N THR A 72 -11.83 23.49 -19.32
CA THR A 72 -11.49 22.85 -18.03
C THR A 72 -10.86 21.46 -18.18
N LEU A 73 -11.37 20.62 -19.08
CA LEU A 73 -10.84 19.27 -19.32
C LEU A 73 -9.39 19.26 -19.84
N GLN A 74 -9.03 20.26 -20.66
CA GLN A 74 -7.67 20.43 -21.19
C GLN A 74 -6.72 20.87 -20.08
N VAL A 75 -7.17 21.75 -19.18
CA VAL A 75 -6.40 22.15 -17.99
C VAL A 75 -6.10 20.94 -17.10
N TRP A 76 -7.10 20.09 -16.83
CA TRP A 76 -6.89 18.86 -16.06
C TRP A 76 -5.86 17.94 -16.72
N ARG A 77 -5.99 17.69 -18.03
CA ARG A 77 -5.13 16.74 -18.74
C ARG A 77 -3.69 17.23 -18.93
N TYR A 78 -3.49 18.53 -19.14
CA TYR A 78 -2.18 19.08 -19.52
C TYR A 78 -1.47 19.85 -18.41
N ALA A 79 -2.19 20.41 -17.43
CA ALA A 79 -1.56 21.05 -16.27
C ALA A 79 -1.50 20.11 -15.05
N VAL A 80 -2.58 19.38 -14.74
CA VAL A 80 -2.71 18.64 -13.48
C VAL A 80 -2.17 17.21 -13.57
N VAL A 81 -2.65 16.43 -14.54
CA VAL A 81 -2.28 15.00 -14.68
C VAL A 81 -0.76 14.76 -14.73
N PRO A 82 0.05 15.53 -15.48
CA PRO A 82 1.49 15.32 -15.54
C PRO A 82 2.18 15.51 -14.18
N GLN A 83 1.70 16.44 -13.36
CA GLN A 83 2.27 16.74 -12.05
C GLN A 83 1.98 15.64 -11.02
N ILE A 84 0.78 15.04 -11.06
CA ILE A 84 0.37 14.04 -10.05
C ILE A 84 0.73 12.60 -10.44
N LEU A 85 0.93 12.30 -11.72
CA LEU A 85 1.08 10.92 -12.20
C LEU A 85 2.31 10.22 -11.60
N ALA A 86 3.48 10.86 -11.67
CA ALA A 86 4.72 10.28 -11.17
C ALA A 86 4.68 10.05 -9.63
N PRO A 87 4.29 11.03 -8.80
CA PRO A 87 4.09 10.81 -7.37
C PRO A 87 3.07 9.70 -7.04
N TYR A 88 1.96 9.62 -7.77
CA TYR A 88 0.93 8.62 -7.53
C TYR A 88 1.42 7.20 -7.78
N LEU A 89 2.15 7.01 -8.89
CA LEU A 89 2.78 5.73 -9.20
C LEU A 89 3.83 5.35 -8.15
N ALA A 90 4.67 6.31 -7.73
CA ALA A 90 5.67 6.09 -6.70
C ALA A 90 5.05 5.63 -5.36
N PHE A 91 3.94 6.26 -4.94
CA PHE A 91 3.22 5.86 -3.73
C PHE A 91 2.51 4.52 -3.86
N THR A 92 1.97 4.20 -5.03
CA THR A 92 1.36 2.90 -5.29
C THR A 92 2.39 1.78 -5.16
N ILE A 93 3.55 1.94 -5.78
CA ILE A 93 4.65 0.96 -5.71
C ILE A 93 5.16 0.84 -4.29
N TYR A 94 5.37 1.96 -3.59
CA TYR A 94 5.78 1.95 -2.19
C TYR A 94 4.76 1.23 -1.29
N ARG A 95 3.46 1.42 -1.53
CA ARG A 95 2.42 0.71 -0.78
C ARG A 95 2.40 -0.77 -1.10
N TRP A 96 2.60 -1.14 -2.35
CA TRP A 96 2.67 -2.54 -2.77
C TRP A 96 3.80 -3.29 -2.08
N ASP A 97 4.97 -2.68 -1.98
CA ASP A 97 6.12 -3.19 -1.21
C ASP A 97 5.78 -3.45 0.27
N ILE A 98 5.20 -2.46 0.94
CA ILE A 98 4.75 -2.58 2.34
C ILE A 98 3.73 -3.71 2.48
N ASN A 99 2.80 -3.84 1.54
CA ASN A 99 1.77 -4.86 1.59
C ASN A 99 2.34 -6.28 1.49
N ILE A 100 3.38 -6.50 0.68
CA ILE A 100 4.08 -7.80 0.59
C ILE A 100 4.68 -8.16 1.95
N ARG A 101 5.33 -7.18 2.60
CA ARG A 101 5.92 -7.38 3.92
C ARG A 101 4.85 -7.67 4.98
N MET A 102 3.78 -6.86 5.00
CA MET A 102 2.66 -7.03 5.94
C MET A 102 1.88 -8.33 5.71
N ALA A 103 1.82 -8.85 4.48
CA ALA A 103 1.11 -10.08 4.17
C ALA A 103 1.67 -11.30 4.93
N THR A 104 2.96 -11.30 5.26
CA THR A 104 3.56 -12.39 6.04
C THR A 104 3.11 -12.36 7.50
N ILE A 105 3.08 -11.17 8.10
CA ILE A 105 2.60 -10.93 9.47
C ILE A 105 1.10 -11.20 9.57
N VAL A 106 0.31 -10.66 8.64
CA VAL A 106 -1.14 -10.89 8.58
C VAL A 106 -1.45 -12.38 8.34
N GLY A 107 -0.66 -13.05 7.50
CA GLY A 107 -0.78 -14.48 7.25
C GLY A 107 -0.56 -15.33 8.50
N PHE A 108 0.39 -14.93 9.35
CA PHE A 108 0.69 -15.59 10.63
C PHE A 108 -0.49 -15.53 11.62
N VAL A 109 -1.25 -14.43 11.61
CA VAL A 109 -2.40 -14.21 12.51
C VAL A 109 -3.71 -14.81 11.97
N GLY A 110 -3.67 -15.52 10.83
CA GLY A 110 -4.85 -16.17 10.24
C GLY A 110 -5.28 -15.61 8.89
N GLY A 111 -4.55 -14.65 8.34
CA GLY A 111 -4.75 -14.14 6.99
C GLY A 111 -4.28 -15.09 5.86
N GLY A 112 -3.90 -16.34 6.17
CA GLY A 112 -3.53 -17.36 5.19
C GLY A 112 -2.14 -17.22 4.58
N GLY A 113 -1.87 -17.99 3.51
CA GLY A 113 -0.62 -17.91 2.74
C GLY A 113 0.62 -18.40 3.48
N ILE A 114 1.78 -17.80 3.16
CA ILE A 114 3.10 -18.22 3.68
C ILE A 114 3.18 -18.01 5.20
N GLY A 115 2.56 -16.96 5.73
CA GLY A 115 2.51 -16.71 7.18
C GLY A 115 1.78 -17.81 7.95
N LEU A 116 0.71 -18.37 7.37
CA LEU A 116 0.00 -19.51 7.96
C LEU A 116 0.87 -20.78 7.93
N ALA A 117 1.58 -21.03 6.83
CA ALA A 117 2.52 -22.14 6.74
C ALA A 117 3.64 -22.04 7.78
N LEU A 118 4.16 -20.82 8.01
CA LEU A 118 5.13 -20.56 9.08
C LEU A 118 4.55 -20.91 10.46
N TYR A 119 3.33 -20.45 10.76
CA TYR A 119 2.64 -20.73 12.02
C TYR A 119 2.42 -22.23 12.26
N GLN A 120 2.01 -22.97 11.22
CA GLN A 120 1.81 -24.42 11.30
C GLN A 120 3.13 -25.18 11.58
N GLN A 121 4.22 -24.82 10.89
CA GLN A 121 5.53 -25.46 11.10
C GLN A 121 6.12 -25.13 12.48
N GLN A 122 5.84 -23.93 12.99
CA GLN A 122 6.18 -23.55 14.36
C GLN A 122 5.43 -24.40 15.39
N GLN A 123 4.13 -24.63 15.20
CA GLN A 123 3.35 -25.51 16.10
C GLN A 123 3.84 -26.95 16.08
N MET A 124 4.32 -27.45 14.94
CA MET A 124 4.92 -28.78 14.82
C MET A 124 6.35 -28.86 15.37
N LEU A 125 6.90 -27.78 15.94
CA LEU A 125 8.28 -27.68 16.41
C LEU A 125 9.33 -28.05 15.35
N ALA A 126 8.97 -27.90 14.06
CA ALA A 126 9.80 -28.24 12.92
C ALA A 126 10.76 -27.08 12.59
N TRP A 127 11.72 -26.81 13.49
CA TRP A 127 12.62 -25.65 13.40
C TRP A 127 13.41 -25.55 12.09
N ARG A 128 13.74 -26.70 11.47
CA ARG A 128 14.38 -26.74 10.15
C ARG A 128 13.48 -26.16 9.06
N SER A 129 12.20 -26.51 9.06
CA SER A 129 11.21 -25.99 8.12
C SER A 129 10.90 -24.52 8.38
N VAL A 130 10.77 -24.12 9.65
CA VAL A 130 10.59 -22.72 10.06
C VAL A 130 11.73 -21.84 9.56
N GLY A 131 12.98 -22.27 9.75
CA GLY A 131 14.15 -21.54 9.27
C GLY A 131 14.15 -21.36 7.74
N LEU A 132 13.78 -22.40 6.99
CA LEU A 132 13.70 -22.34 5.53
C LEU A 132 12.62 -21.36 5.05
N ILE A 133 11.43 -21.37 5.69
CA ILE A 133 10.34 -20.43 5.35
C ILE A 133 10.76 -18.98 5.66
N MET A 134 11.39 -18.75 6.82
CA MET A 134 11.90 -17.42 7.20
C MET A 134 12.94 -16.90 6.19
N TRP A 135 13.88 -17.74 5.78
CA TRP A 135 14.86 -17.40 4.75
C TRP A 135 14.21 -17.07 3.41
N LEU A 136 13.20 -17.84 3.00
CA LEU A 136 12.48 -17.62 1.75
C LEU A 136 11.70 -16.30 1.78
N ILE A 137 11.02 -15.99 2.88
CA ILE A 137 10.35 -14.70 3.09
C ILE A 137 11.36 -13.56 2.97
N ALA A 138 12.50 -13.66 3.67
CA ALA A 138 13.54 -12.63 3.64
C ALA A 138 14.09 -12.41 2.22
N LEU A 139 14.34 -13.49 1.48
CA LEU A 139 14.81 -13.42 0.09
C LEU A 139 13.79 -12.73 -0.83
N VAL A 140 12.51 -13.12 -0.76
CA VAL A 140 11.45 -12.54 -1.59
C VAL A 140 11.27 -11.06 -1.29
N VAL A 141 11.23 -10.70 0.00
CA VAL A 141 11.12 -9.30 0.42
C VAL A 141 12.34 -8.49 -0.05
N TRP A 142 13.55 -9.03 0.09
CA TRP A 142 14.76 -8.33 -0.35
C TRP A 142 14.78 -8.09 -1.87
N VAL A 143 14.42 -9.10 -2.67
CA VAL A 143 14.33 -8.97 -4.13
C VAL A 143 13.26 -7.94 -4.52
N MET A 144 12.11 -7.95 -3.85
CA MET A 144 11.04 -6.98 -4.07
C MET A 144 11.47 -5.56 -3.71
N ASP A 145 12.12 -5.36 -2.56
CA ASP A 145 12.63 -4.06 -2.12
C ASP A 145 13.60 -3.48 -3.16
N MET A 146 14.47 -4.31 -3.74
CA MET A 146 15.40 -3.91 -4.79
C MET A 146 14.68 -3.48 -6.08
N ILE A 147 13.70 -4.27 -6.54
CA ILE A 147 12.93 -3.97 -7.76
C ILE A 147 12.10 -2.70 -7.55
N SER A 148 11.39 -2.59 -6.43
CA SER A 148 10.59 -1.42 -6.05
C SER A 148 11.46 -0.16 -5.97
N GLY A 149 12.66 -0.27 -5.38
CA GLY A 149 13.62 0.84 -5.30
C GLY A 149 14.11 1.29 -6.68
N TYR A 150 14.45 0.34 -7.55
CA TYR A 150 14.88 0.65 -8.92
C TYR A 150 13.80 1.37 -9.73
N ILE A 151 12.56 0.87 -9.69
CA ILE A 151 11.43 1.48 -10.42
C ILE A 151 11.12 2.87 -9.87
N ARG A 152 11.14 3.05 -8.53
CA ARG A 152 10.87 4.36 -7.93
C ARG A 152 11.91 5.41 -8.30
N ASN A 153 13.20 5.04 -8.33
CA ASN A 153 14.27 5.96 -8.72
C ASN A 153 14.11 6.45 -10.16
N LYS A 154 13.63 5.58 -11.07
CA LYS A 154 13.36 5.94 -12.47
C LYS A 154 12.11 6.79 -12.68
N LEU A 155 11.19 6.81 -11.70
CA LEU A 155 9.97 7.62 -11.76
C LEU A 155 10.14 9.02 -11.15
N VAL A 156 11.12 9.19 -10.25
CA VAL A 156 11.40 10.46 -9.57
C VAL A 156 12.50 11.27 -10.28
N THR A 157 13.27 10.63 -11.17
CA THR A 157 14.24 11.28 -12.07
C THR A 157 13.58 11.61 -13.40
#